data_AF-A0A3B8LUL0-F1
#
_entry.id   AF-A0A3B8LUL0-F1
#
_cell.length_a   1.000
_cell.length_b   1.000
_cell.length_c   1.000
_cell.angle_alpha   90.00
_cell.angle_beta   90.00
_cell.angle_gamma   90.00
#
_symmetry.space_group_name_H-M   'P 1'
#
loop_
_entity.id
_entity.type
_entity.pdbx_description
1 polymer ?
#
loop_
_entity_poly.entity_id
_entity_poly.type
_entity_poly.pdbx_seq_one_letter_code
_entity_poly.pdbx_strand_id
1 'polypeptide(L)'
;MTRHRRGFTLIEMLIVMGVAAVMMTLASLTIALLMRSERVSGESLLAAQAGHRFERRFRNDVHTASTATVDSKTPGRPLLTLTADGQPTITWSSADGGLRRTVASQPPHVDIFRLSASNISFSLESTGPPHRRRELVTVTAIPGIVAEPHPGQAWPTRLTAALNRCPSTRPDRSGTP
;
A
#
# COMPACT_ATOMS: atom_id res chain seq x y z
N MET A 1 -22.27 -68.99 -28.81
CA MET A 1 -22.14 -67.58 -28.35
C MET A 1 -21.09 -66.87 -29.20
N THR A 2 -21.48 -66.27 -30.32
CA THR A 2 -20.55 -65.58 -31.23
C THR A 2 -20.41 -64.12 -30.82
N ARG A 3 -19.32 -63.80 -30.12
CA ARG A 3 -18.97 -62.44 -29.70
C ARG A 3 -18.52 -61.63 -30.92
N HIS A 4 -19.42 -60.83 -31.49
CA HIS A 4 -19.10 -59.88 -32.55
C HIS A 4 -18.07 -58.87 -32.03
N ARG A 5 -16.82 -58.95 -32.50
CA ARG A 5 -15.84 -57.89 -32.32
C ARG A 5 -16.13 -56.81 -33.39
N ARG A 6 -16.80 -55.73 -32.99
CA ARG A 6 -16.96 -54.54 -33.85
C ARG A 6 -15.60 -53.86 -33.97
N GLY A 7 -15.00 -53.91 -35.16
CA GLY A 7 -13.83 -53.10 -35.50
C GLY A 7 -14.27 -51.65 -35.69
N PHE A 8 -13.60 -50.72 -35.01
CA PHE A 8 -13.80 -49.29 -35.24
C PHE A 8 -13.24 -48.91 -36.61
N THR A 9 -13.99 -48.11 -37.37
CA THR A 9 -13.55 -47.66 -38.69
C THR A 9 -12.49 -46.56 -38.58
N LEU A 10 -11.58 -46.47 -39.56
CA LEU A 10 -10.52 -45.44 -39.56
C LEU A 10 -11.09 -44.01 -39.47
N ILE A 11 -12.23 -43.76 -40.13
CA ILE A 11 -12.89 -42.45 -40.10
C ILE A 11 -13.44 -42.10 -38.71
N GLU A 12 -13.95 -43.09 -37.97
CA GLU A 12 -14.46 -42.91 -36.61
C GLU A 12 -13.34 -42.55 -35.63
N MET A 13 -12.17 -43.18 -35.75
CA MET A 13 -10.99 -42.80 -34.97
C MET A 13 -10.49 -41.39 -35.29
N LEU A 14 -10.55 -40.99 -36.56
CA LEU A 14 -10.15 -39.64 -36.99
C LEU A 14 -11.07 -38.56 -36.40
N ILE A 15 -12.38 -38.82 -36.38
CA ILE A 15 -13.36 -37.94 -35.74
C ILE A 15 -13.09 -37.85 -34.23
N VAL A 16 -12.86 -38.97 -33.56
CA VAL A 16 -12.56 -38.99 -32.12
C VAL A 16 -11.30 -38.18 -31.80
N MET A 17 -10.22 -38.35 -32.58
CA MET A 17 -9.00 -37.57 -32.42
C MET A 17 -9.24 -36.07 -32.66
N GLY A 18 -10.03 -35.71 -33.67
CA GLY A 18 -10.40 -34.33 -33.94
C GLY A 18 -11.18 -33.68 -32.79
N VAL A 19 -12.21 -34.36 -32.28
CA VAL A 19 -12.99 -33.88 -31.12
C VAL A 19 -12.11 -33.79 -29.87
N ALA A 20 -11.25 -34.78 -29.62
CA ALA A 20 -10.33 -34.77 -28.49
C ALA A 20 -9.35 -33.58 -28.58
N ALA A 21 -8.82 -33.28 -29.76
CA ALA A 21 -7.92 -32.14 -29.97
C ALA A 21 -8.63 -30.79 -29.70
N VAL A 22 -9.88 -30.63 -30.18
CA VAL A 22 -10.69 -29.44 -29.92
C VAL A 22 -10.97 -29.29 -28.42
N MET A 23 -11.37 -30.36 -27.75
CA MET A 23 -11.62 -30.37 -26.31
C MET A 23 -10.36 -30.01 -25.52
N MET A 24 -9.20 -30.55 -25.90
CA MET A 24 -7.92 -30.26 -25.25
C MET A 24 -7.49 -28.80 -25.46
N THR A 25 -7.77 -28.24 -26.63
CA THR A 25 -7.50 -26.82 -26.93
C THR A 25 -8.38 -25.91 -26.08
N LEU A 26 -9.68 -26.20 -25.99
CA LEU A 26 -10.63 -25.45 -25.16
C LEU A 26 -10.29 -25.52 -23.67
N ALA A 27 -9.90 -26.71 -23.17
CA ALA A 27 -9.46 -26.89 -21.80
C ALA A 27 -8.17 -26.09 -21.51
N SER A 28 -7.22 -26.10 -22.46
CA SER A 28 -5.96 -25.36 -22.30
C SER A 28 -6.20 -23.85 -22.27
N LEU A 29 -7.08 -23.35 -23.14
CA LEU A 29 -7.42 -21.92 -23.21
C LEU A 29 -8.14 -21.46 -21.93
N THR A 30 -9.09 -22.25 -21.42
CA THR A 30 -9.80 -21.90 -20.18
C THR A 30 -8.87 -21.86 -18.98
N ILE A 31 -7.94 -22.82 -18.84
CA ILE A 31 -6.92 -22.78 -17.79
C ILE A 31 -6.04 -21.53 -17.92
N ALA A 32 -5.58 -21.20 -19.13
CA ALA A 32 -4.74 -20.02 -19.35
C ALA A 32 -5.48 -18.72 -18.99
N LEU A 33 -6.77 -18.61 -19.32
CA LEU A 33 -7.61 -17.46 -18.96
C LEU A 33 -7.83 -17.37 -17.44
N LEU A 34 -8.10 -18.50 -16.77
CA LEU A 34 -8.25 -18.55 -15.32
C LEU A 34 -6.97 -18.12 -14.60
N MET A 35 -5.81 -18.68 -14.99
CA MET A 35 -4.52 -18.30 -14.41
C MET A 35 -4.20 -16.81 -14.61
N ARG A 36 -4.56 -16.25 -15.78
CA ARG A 36 -4.40 -14.81 -16.04
C ARG A 36 -5.31 -13.99 -15.13
N SER A 37 -6.56 -14.40 -14.95
CA SER A 37 -7.51 -13.73 -14.08
C SER A 37 -7.07 -13.78 -12.61
N GLU A 38 -6.59 -14.92 -12.13
CA GLU A 38 -6.09 -15.08 -10.76
C GLU A 38 -4.89 -14.18 -10.47
N ARG A 39 -3.95 -14.08 -11.42
CA ARG A 39 -2.77 -13.21 -11.25
C ARG A 39 -3.16 -11.75 -11.11
N VAL A 40 -4.05 -11.25 -11.98
CA VAL A 40 -4.52 -9.86 -11.94
C VAL A 40 -5.28 -9.58 -10.62
N SER A 41 -6.18 -10.49 -10.22
CA SER A 41 -6.92 -10.35 -8.97
C SER A 41 -6.00 -10.40 -7.75
N GLY A 42 -5.03 -11.32 -7.73
CA GLY A 42 -4.07 -11.48 -6.64
C GLY A 42 -3.20 -10.25 -6.43
N GLU A 43 -2.64 -9.69 -7.51
CA GLU A 43 -1.85 -8.46 -7.45
C GLU A 43 -2.68 -7.27 -6.93
N SER A 44 -3.93 -7.16 -7.37
CA SER A 44 -4.80 -6.09 -6.93
C SER A 44 -5.14 -6.14 -5.44
N LEU A 45 -5.38 -7.34 -4.93
CA LEU A 45 -5.66 -7.57 -3.52
C LEU A 45 -4.44 -7.26 -2.65
N LEU A 46 -3.25 -7.70 -3.08
CA LEU A 46 -2.00 -7.42 -2.36
C LEU A 46 -1.72 -5.92 -2.27
N ALA A 47 -1.95 -5.18 -3.36
CA ALA A 47 -1.80 -3.73 -3.38
C ALA A 47 -2.80 -3.03 -2.44
N ALA A 48 -4.08 -3.42 -2.48
CA ALA A 48 -5.10 -2.86 -1.58
C ALA A 48 -4.79 -3.14 -0.10
N GLN A 49 -4.35 -4.36 0.22
CA GLN A 49 -3.92 -4.72 1.58
C GLN A 49 -2.69 -3.94 2.04
N ALA A 50 -1.74 -3.67 1.14
CA ALA A 50 -0.58 -2.84 1.43
C ALA A 50 -1.00 -1.37 1.71
N GLY A 51 -1.92 -0.83 0.90
CA GLY A 51 -2.51 0.49 1.09
C GLY A 51 -3.20 0.64 2.44
N HIS A 52 -4.09 -0.28 2.81
CA HIS A 52 -4.78 -0.23 4.11
C HIS A 52 -3.83 -0.37 5.31
N ARG A 53 -2.81 -1.25 5.21
CA ARG A 53 -1.80 -1.38 6.27
C ARG A 53 -0.99 -0.09 6.43
N PHE A 54 -0.60 0.53 5.32
CA PHE A 54 0.07 1.82 5.32
C PHE A 54 -0.81 2.90 5.96
N GLU A 55 -2.05 3.08 5.50
CA GLU A 55 -2.94 4.13 6.01
C GLU A 55 -3.11 4.04 7.52
N ARG A 56 -3.38 2.83 8.02
CA ARG A 56 -3.57 2.59 9.44
C ARG A 56 -2.30 2.87 10.22
N ARG A 57 -1.13 2.43 9.71
CA ARG A 57 0.15 2.62 10.37
C ARG A 57 0.57 4.09 10.40
N PHE A 58 0.42 4.79 9.28
CA PHE A 58 0.72 6.21 9.15
C PHE A 58 -0.16 7.05 10.09
N ARG A 59 -1.49 6.82 10.08
CA ARG A 59 -2.41 7.51 10.99
C ARG A 59 -2.04 7.25 12.45
N ASN A 60 -1.75 6.01 12.81
CA ASN A 60 -1.35 5.67 14.17
C ASN A 60 -0.06 6.40 14.58
N ASP A 61 0.98 6.36 13.74
CA ASP A 61 2.25 7.03 14.04
C ASP A 61 2.06 8.54 14.22
N VAL A 62 1.31 9.19 13.32
CA VAL A 62 1.02 10.63 13.40
C VAL A 62 0.17 10.96 14.64
N HIS A 63 -0.81 10.12 14.98
CA HIS A 63 -1.62 10.30 16.18
C HIS A 63 -0.86 10.08 17.49
N THR A 64 0.15 9.21 17.49
CA THR A 64 1.01 8.99 18.65
C THR A 64 2.10 10.05 18.78
N ALA A 65 2.44 10.74 17.69
CA ALA A 65 3.49 11.75 17.67
C ALA A 65 3.03 13.05 18.35
N SER A 66 3.91 13.63 19.16
CA SER A 66 3.73 14.96 19.76
C SER A 66 4.16 16.06 18.80
N THR A 67 5.20 15.79 18.00
CA THR A 67 5.79 16.72 17.05
C THR A 67 6.14 16.03 15.75
N ALA A 68 5.99 16.75 14.64
CA ALA A 68 6.42 16.31 13.32
C ALA A 68 7.33 17.35 12.68
N THR A 69 8.35 16.89 11.97
CA THR A 69 9.20 17.74 11.13
C THR A 69 9.29 17.12 9.74
N VAL A 70 9.12 17.95 8.72
CA VAL A 70 9.31 17.55 7.32
C VAL A 70 10.57 18.20 6.81
N ASP A 71 11.53 17.38 6.39
CA ASP A 71 12.69 17.80 5.64
C ASP A 71 12.44 17.55 4.15
N SER A 72 12.29 18.66 3.41
CA SER A 72 12.16 18.69 1.96
C SER A 72 13.41 19.27 1.28
N LYS A 73 14.54 19.39 1.98
CA LYS A 73 15.77 19.98 1.43
C LYS A 73 16.40 19.12 0.33
N THR A 74 16.17 17.82 0.35
CA THR A 74 16.64 16.91 -0.70
C THR A 74 15.52 16.62 -1.69
N PRO A 75 15.58 17.14 -2.93
CA PRO A 75 14.58 16.87 -3.95
C PRO A 75 14.44 15.36 -4.20
N GLY A 76 13.20 14.87 -4.23
CA GLY A 76 12.91 13.45 -4.46
C GLY A 76 13.22 12.51 -3.29
N ARG A 77 13.68 13.02 -2.14
CA ARG A 77 13.88 12.26 -0.91
C ARG A 77 13.22 12.95 0.28
N PRO A 78 11.88 13.07 0.29
CA PRO A 78 11.17 13.65 1.42
C PRO A 78 11.43 12.81 2.68
N LEU A 79 11.72 13.48 3.79
CA LEU A 79 11.87 12.83 5.09
C LEU A 79 10.89 13.45 6.08
N LEU A 80 9.97 12.66 6.58
CA LEU A 80 9.11 13.02 7.71
C LEU A 80 9.67 12.36 8.96
N THR A 81 9.94 13.17 9.98
CA THR A 81 10.36 12.70 11.31
C THR A 81 9.23 12.97 12.29
N LEU A 82 8.85 11.93 13.03
CA LEU A 82 7.82 11.96 14.06
C LEU A 82 8.46 11.62 15.40
N THR A 83 8.20 12.45 16.40
CA THR A 83 8.73 12.26 17.76
C THR A 83 7.62 12.42 18.79
N ALA A 84 7.71 11.64 19.86
CA ALA A 84 6.84 11.71 21.02
C ALA A 84 7.63 11.42 22.29
N ASP A 85 7.18 11.97 23.41
CA ASP A 85 7.87 11.81 24.69
C ASP A 85 7.83 10.34 25.13
N GLY A 86 9.01 9.80 25.45
CA GLY A 86 9.15 8.41 25.88
C GLY A 86 8.92 7.36 24.78
N GLN A 87 8.81 7.76 23.51
CA GLN A 87 8.66 6.86 22.36
C GLN A 87 9.87 6.95 21.42
N PRO A 88 10.22 5.86 20.70
CA PRO A 88 11.28 5.90 19.72
C PRO A 88 10.89 6.83 18.55
N THR A 89 11.88 7.57 18.03
CA THR A 89 11.71 8.40 16.84
C THR A 89 11.31 7.54 15.64
N ILE A 90 10.27 7.97 14.92
CA ILE A 90 9.81 7.30 13.70
C ILE A 90 10.16 8.20 12.51
N THR A 91 10.79 7.62 11.50
CA THR A 91 11.11 8.31 10.25
C THR A 91 10.39 7.65 9.08
N TRP A 92 9.84 8.47 8.21
CA TRP A 92 9.20 8.09 6.96
C TRP A 92 9.98 8.71 5.81
N SER A 93 10.46 7.88 4.90
CA SER A 93 11.23 8.32 3.73
C SER A 93 10.76 7.62 2.46
N SER A 94 10.99 8.25 1.31
CA SER A 94 10.84 7.58 0.03
C SER A 94 11.87 6.45 -0.12
N ALA A 95 11.45 5.33 -0.70
CA ALA A 95 12.31 4.24 -1.12
C ALA A 95 11.97 3.84 -2.57
N ASP A 96 12.80 3.00 -3.17
CA ASP A 96 12.56 2.53 -4.55
C ASP A 96 11.20 1.82 -4.63
N GLY A 97 10.29 2.42 -5.41
CA GLY A 97 8.93 1.94 -5.57
C GLY A 97 8.10 1.95 -4.27
N GLY A 98 8.33 2.89 -3.35
CA GLY A 98 7.63 2.86 -2.07
C GLY A 98 7.94 3.93 -1.03
N LEU A 99 7.45 3.65 0.18
CA LEU A 99 7.75 4.33 1.42
C LEU A 99 8.46 3.38 2.37
N ARG A 100 9.46 3.89 3.06
CA ARG A 100 10.15 3.22 4.14
C ARG A 100 9.81 3.92 5.45
N ARG A 101 9.39 3.14 6.42
CA ARG A 101 9.21 3.56 7.81
C ARG A 101 10.33 2.95 8.63
N THR A 102 11.06 3.75 9.40
CA THR A 102 12.10 3.28 10.30
C THR A 102 11.80 3.76 11.71
N VAL A 103 11.69 2.84 12.64
CA VAL A 103 11.60 3.12 14.07
C VAL A 103 12.99 3.03 14.66
N ALA A 104 13.43 4.09 15.34
CA ALA A 104 14.69 4.15 16.06
C ALA A 104 14.64 3.33 17.37
N SER A 105 14.24 2.05 17.26
CA SER A 105 14.37 1.04 18.30
C SER A 105 15.73 0.35 18.22
N GLN A 106 16.07 -0.48 19.21
CA GLN A 106 17.26 -1.31 19.18
C GLN A 106 16.86 -2.79 19.28
N PRO A 107 16.98 -3.58 18.19
CA PRO A 107 17.41 -3.19 16.84
C PRO A 107 16.39 -2.28 16.12
N PRO A 108 16.81 -1.51 15.10
CA PRO A 108 15.91 -0.66 14.32
C PRO A 108 14.86 -1.51 13.60
N HIS A 109 13.59 -1.13 13.75
CA HIS A 109 12.50 -1.80 13.05
C HIS A 109 12.18 -1.05 11.76
N VAL A 110 12.23 -1.76 10.63
CA VAL A 110 12.04 -1.18 9.29
C VAL A 110 10.84 -1.84 8.62
N ASP A 111 9.85 -1.03 8.25
CA ASP A 111 8.72 -1.45 7.42
C ASP A 111 8.87 -0.83 6.02
N ILE A 112 8.60 -1.63 4.98
CA ILE A 112 8.61 -1.17 3.58
C ILE A 112 7.22 -1.34 3.00
N PHE A 113 6.67 -0.24 2.47
CA PHE A 113 5.38 -0.18 1.81
C PHE A 113 5.61 0.09 0.34
N ARG A 114 5.35 -0.91 -0.52
CA ARG A 114 5.54 -0.76 -1.97
C ARG A 114 4.39 0.04 -2.58
N LEU A 115 4.70 1.21 -3.15
CA LEU A 115 3.77 2.12 -3.78
C LEU A 115 4.15 2.29 -5.26
N SER A 116 3.18 2.17 -6.16
CA SER A 116 3.33 2.59 -7.56
C SER A 116 3.22 4.12 -7.70
N ALA A 117 3.96 4.86 -6.88
CA ALA A 117 3.99 6.32 -6.91
C ALA A 117 5.35 6.80 -7.44
N SER A 118 5.34 7.72 -8.40
CA SER A 118 6.57 8.30 -8.95
C SER A 118 7.07 9.45 -8.11
N ASN A 119 6.18 10.13 -7.38
CA ASN A 119 6.54 11.23 -6.51
C ASN A 119 5.76 11.12 -5.20
N ILE A 120 6.48 11.22 -4.09
CA ILE A 120 5.90 11.24 -2.76
C ILE A 120 6.35 12.54 -2.11
N SER A 121 5.44 13.19 -1.40
CA SER A 121 5.74 14.41 -0.65
C SER A 121 5.02 14.41 0.68
N PHE A 122 5.65 15.01 1.68
CA PHE A 122 5.03 15.28 2.97
C PHE A 122 4.79 16.78 3.09
N SER A 123 3.68 17.16 3.73
CA SER A 123 3.37 18.54 4.05
C SER A 123 2.83 18.62 5.47
N LEU A 124 3.19 19.71 6.15
CA LEU A 124 2.67 20.06 7.47
C LEU A 124 1.83 21.31 7.33
N GLU A 125 0.57 21.21 7.73
CA GLU A 125 -0.37 22.33 7.70
C GLU A 125 -0.94 22.54 9.11
N SER A 126 -0.95 23.78 9.59
CA SER A 126 -1.61 24.11 10.85
C SER A 126 -3.00 24.67 10.59
N THR A 127 -4.03 24.02 11.14
CA THR A 127 -5.43 24.43 11.00
C THR A 127 -6.06 24.81 12.34
N GLY A 128 -7.05 25.71 12.30
CA GLY A 128 -7.84 26.12 13.46
C GLY A 128 -7.38 27.41 14.15
N PRO A 129 -8.20 27.93 15.09
CA PRO A 129 -7.92 29.16 15.83
C PRO A 129 -6.70 29.00 16.76
N PRO A 130 -6.04 30.10 17.18
CA PRO A 130 -4.78 30.05 17.94
C PRO A 130 -4.83 29.16 19.19
N HIS A 131 -5.97 29.14 19.88
CA HIS A 131 -6.19 28.38 21.11
C HIS A 131 -6.52 26.89 20.88
N ARG A 132 -6.74 26.46 19.63
CA ARG A 132 -7.06 25.07 19.27
C ARG A 132 -6.36 24.65 17.98
N ARG A 133 -5.12 25.11 17.80
CA ARG A 133 -4.33 24.85 16.59
C ARG A 133 -4.00 23.37 16.51
N ARG A 134 -4.50 22.73 15.46
CA ARG A 134 -4.19 21.33 15.11
C ARG A 134 -3.17 21.33 14.00
N GLU A 135 -2.21 20.45 14.09
CA GLU A 135 -1.21 20.26 13.05
C GLU A 135 -1.57 19.00 12.25
N LEU A 136 -1.69 19.16 10.94
CA LEU A 136 -2.07 18.14 9.99
C LEU A 136 -0.83 17.71 9.22
N VAL A 137 -0.53 16.42 9.30
CA VAL A 137 0.49 15.78 8.47
C VAL A 137 -0.21 15.19 7.27
N THR A 138 0.18 15.61 6.07
CA THR A 138 -0.34 15.08 4.83
C THR A 138 0.77 14.43 4.03
N VAL A 139 0.55 13.19 3.62
CA VAL A 139 1.35 12.50 2.61
C VAL A 139 0.58 12.48 1.30
N THR A 140 1.23 12.95 0.25
CA THR A 140 0.69 12.97 -1.11
C THR A 140 1.56 12.07 -1.97
N ALA A 141 0.92 11.10 -2.63
CA ALA A 141 1.56 10.18 -3.56
C ALA A 141 0.97 10.43 -4.95
N ILE A 142 1.80 10.93 -5.87
CA ILE A 142 1.42 11.15 -7.26
C ILE A 142 1.79 9.88 -8.05
N PRO A 143 0.81 9.19 -8.65
CA PRO A 143 1.09 8.03 -9.50
C PRO A 143 1.88 8.47 -10.74
N GLY A 144 2.86 7.66 -11.12
CA GLY A 144 3.61 7.88 -12.36
C GLY A 144 2.73 7.54 -13.55
N ILE A 145 2.10 8.57 -14.15
CA ILE A 145 1.41 8.59 -15.44
C ILE A 145 0.91 7.20 -15.90
N VAL A 146 -0.22 6.77 -15.35
CA VAL A 146 -1.12 5.82 -16.02
C VAL A 146 -2.51 6.45 -15.97
N ALA A 147 -3.10 6.69 -17.14
CA ALA A 147 -4.33 7.45 -17.34
C ALA A 147 -5.57 6.84 -16.67
N GLU A 148 -5.47 5.60 -16.18
CA GLU A 148 -6.45 4.96 -15.31
C GLU A 148 -5.70 4.24 -14.17
N PRO A 149 -6.02 4.51 -12.90
CA PRO A 149 -5.49 3.71 -11.81
C PRO A 149 -5.95 2.28 -12.03
N HIS A 150 -5.01 1.38 -12.35
CA HIS A 150 -5.32 -0.04 -12.40
C HIS A 150 -5.89 -0.46 -11.03
N PRO A 151 -6.81 -1.43 -10.97
CA PRO A 151 -7.34 -1.92 -9.68
C PRO A 151 -6.25 -2.32 -8.68
N GLY A 152 -5.06 -2.71 -9.16
CA GLY A 152 -3.87 -2.96 -8.34
C GLY A 152 -3.02 -1.74 -7.96
N GLN A 153 -3.54 -0.54 -8.13
CA GLN A 153 -2.97 0.73 -7.68
C GLN A 153 -3.91 1.45 -6.69
N ALA A 154 -4.71 0.69 -5.93
CA ALA A 154 -5.64 1.18 -4.91
C ALA A 154 -4.91 1.81 -3.69
N TRP A 155 -4.23 2.92 -3.93
CA TRP A 155 -3.52 3.71 -2.93
C TRP A 155 -4.19 5.07 -2.77
N PRO A 156 -4.24 5.61 -1.54
CA PRO A 156 -4.68 6.98 -1.33
C PRO A 156 -3.69 7.93 -2.02
N THR A 157 -4.17 8.70 -3.00
CA THR A 157 -3.39 9.76 -3.65
C THR A 157 -2.99 10.84 -2.63
N ARG A 158 -3.79 10.99 -1.57
CA ARG A 158 -3.57 11.92 -0.46
C ARG A 158 -4.10 11.31 0.83
N LEU A 159 -3.28 11.29 1.88
CA LEU A 159 -3.65 10.85 3.21
C LEU A 159 -3.26 11.92 4.22
N THR A 160 -4.24 12.37 5.01
CA THR A 160 -4.05 13.39 6.05
C THR A 160 -4.35 12.78 7.42
N ALA A 161 -3.50 13.09 8.40
CA ALA A 161 -3.68 12.70 9.79
C ALA A 161 -3.35 13.89 10.71
N ALA A 162 -4.05 13.99 11.84
CA ALA A 162 -3.86 15.07 12.80
C ALA A 162 -2.92 14.64 13.93
N LEU A 163 -1.92 15.47 14.22
CA LEU A 163 -1.03 15.30 15.36
C LEU A 163 -1.78 15.49 16.67
N ASN A 164 -1.45 14.66 17.65
CA ASN A 164 -1.98 14.79 18.99
C ASN A 164 -0.99 15.62 19.83
N ARG A 165 -1.19 16.93 19.90
CA ARG A 165 -0.40 17.74 20.84
C ARG A 165 -0.89 17.46 22.25
N CYS A 166 0.01 17.01 23.11
CA CYS A 166 -0.23 17.00 24.55
C CYS A 166 -0.45 18.47 24.99
N PRO A 167 -1.52 18.80 25.72
CA PRO A 167 -1.74 20.15 26.20
C PRO A 167 -0.54 20.53 27.10
N SER A 168 0.17 21.58 26.71
CA SER A 168 1.29 22.12 27.48
C SER A 168 0.85 22.30 28.93
N THR A 169 1.56 21.64 29.85
CA THR A 169 1.40 21.82 31.29
C THR A 169 1.47 23.31 31.59
N ARG A 170 0.36 23.87 32.07
CA ARG A 170 0.27 25.25 32.55
C ARG A 170 1.40 25.46 33.57
N PRO A 171 2.27 26.49 33.42
CA PRO A 171 3.18 26.82 34.51
C PRO A 171 2.33 27.26 35.69
N ASP A 172 2.34 26.43 36.73
CA ASP A 172 1.70 26.75 37.99
C ASP A 172 2.38 28.01 38.52
N ARG A 173 1.59 29.06 38.73
CA ARG A 173 2.09 30.33 39.25
C ARG A 173 2.50 30.06 40.70
N SER A 174 3.80 29.86 40.92
CA SER A 174 4.41 30.07 42.23
C SER A 174 4.25 31.54 42.60
N GLY A 175 3.19 31.83 43.36
CA GLY A 175 2.95 33.12 44.01
C GLY A 175 2.86 32.90 45.51
N THR A 176 4.01 32.98 46.17
CA THR A 176 4.17 33.32 47.59
C THR A 176 5.03 34.59 47.64
N PRO A 177 4.90 35.45 48.66
CA PRO A 177 4.80 35.11 50.09
C PRO A 177 3.43 35.35 50.72
#